data_AF-A0A7Y5KFQ2-F1
#
_entry.id   AF-A0A7Y5KFQ2-F1
#
_cell.length_a   1.000
_cell.length_b   1.000
_cell.length_c   1.000
_cell.angle_alpha   90.00
_cell.angle_beta   90.00
_cell.angle_gamma   90.00
#
_symmetry.space_group_name_H-M   'P 1'
#
loop_
_entity.id
_entity.type
_entity.pdbx_description
1 polymer ?
#
loop_
_entity_poly.entity_id
_entity_poly.type
_entity_poly.pdbx_seq_one_letter_code
_entity_poly.pdbx_strand_id
1 'polypeptide(L)'
;LVKDLDQAKRFAYVLLRPQWKSWLVKGGYALTIFGGLLTLWAVSKILAWPNLELLALWGGAIFAIITAVYTAFLFAQAKGRDFWQSPTLPLHMLVHAFMAGAASLGLCALFLELPEQWHSYLQTTLYVSIVLNLLVLTAELMTPHPTADAKATLHMIISGRFAKTFWLGAMFCGNALPLILIGFGGPVLFALAGGLVLLGIYLTEHIWVRAPQLIPLS
;
A
#
# COMPACT_ATOMS: atom_id res chain seq x y z
N LEU A 1 -4.18 3.23 -14.06
CA LEU A 1 -4.01 2.02 -14.88
C LEU A 1 -4.36 2.24 -16.35
N VAL A 2 -5.64 2.39 -16.71
CA VAL A 2 -6.05 2.49 -18.14
C VAL A 2 -5.44 3.70 -18.86
N LYS A 3 -5.40 4.86 -18.19
CA LYS A 3 -4.84 6.12 -18.73
C LYS A 3 -3.32 6.06 -18.93
N ASP A 4 -2.63 5.19 -18.19
CA ASP A 4 -1.17 5.09 -18.20
C ASP A 4 -0.65 4.17 -19.33
N LEU A 5 -1.56 3.51 -20.04
CA LEU A 5 -1.23 2.68 -21.20
C LEU A 5 -1.16 3.55 -22.45
N ASP A 6 -0.07 3.43 -23.22
CA ASP A 6 0.05 4.02 -24.55
C ASP A 6 -1.13 3.69 -25.48
N GLN A 7 -1.77 2.54 -25.26
CA GLN A 7 -2.96 2.11 -25.97
C GLN A 7 -4.09 1.72 -25.02
N ALA A 8 -4.70 2.70 -24.36
CA ALA A 8 -5.83 2.54 -23.43
C ALA A 8 -6.96 1.63 -23.97
N LYS A 9 -7.27 1.70 -25.28
CA LYS A 9 -8.30 0.84 -25.92
C LYS A 9 -8.00 -0.66 -25.80
N ARG A 10 -6.72 -1.05 -25.71
CA ARG A 10 -6.30 -2.45 -25.57
C ARG A 10 -6.37 -2.96 -24.13
N PHE A 11 -6.70 -2.11 -23.15
CA PHE A 11 -6.93 -2.57 -21.78
C PHE A 11 -7.99 -3.67 -21.72
N ALA A 12 -9.03 -3.59 -22.57
CA ALA A 12 -10.05 -4.63 -22.67
C ALA A 12 -9.48 -6.02 -22.97
N TYR A 13 -8.32 -6.12 -23.64
CA TYR A 13 -7.69 -7.41 -23.91
C TYR A 13 -7.11 -8.07 -22.66
N VAL A 14 -6.80 -7.31 -21.60
CA VAL A 14 -6.44 -7.89 -20.31
C VAL A 14 -7.56 -8.78 -19.77
N LEU A 15 -8.82 -8.40 -20.01
CA LEU A 15 -10.02 -9.12 -19.58
C LEU A 15 -10.56 -10.09 -20.65
N LEU A 16 -10.44 -9.75 -21.93
CA LEU A 16 -11.04 -10.51 -23.03
C LEU A 16 -10.09 -11.53 -23.66
N ARG A 17 -8.76 -11.37 -23.49
CA ARG A 17 -7.72 -12.25 -24.03
C ARG A 17 -6.58 -12.44 -23.00
N PRO A 18 -6.88 -13.05 -21.84
CA PRO A 18 -5.96 -13.09 -20.72
C PRO A 18 -4.74 -13.99 -20.97
N GLN A 19 -3.55 -13.49 -20.60
CA GLN A 19 -2.35 -14.31 -20.42
C GLN A 19 -2.20 -14.66 -18.93
N TRP A 20 -2.69 -15.83 -18.52
CA TRP A 20 -2.81 -16.24 -17.11
C TRP A 20 -1.49 -16.35 -16.35
N LYS A 21 -0.34 -16.42 -17.04
CA LYS A 21 0.99 -16.37 -16.42
C LYS A 21 1.42 -14.97 -16.00
N SER A 22 0.74 -13.91 -16.46
CA SER A 22 1.06 -12.52 -16.14
C SER A 22 0.40 -12.07 -14.83
N TRP A 23 1.19 -11.49 -13.93
CA TRP A 23 0.66 -10.88 -12.71
C TRP A 23 -0.13 -9.60 -12.99
N LEU A 24 0.14 -8.91 -14.10
CA LEU A 24 -0.66 -7.78 -14.57
C LEU A 24 -2.11 -8.23 -14.86
N VAL A 25 -2.28 -9.37 -15.53
CA VAL A 25 -3.61 -9.93 -15.83
C VAL A 25 -4.31 -10.36 -14.55
N LYS A 26 -3.64 -11.13 -13.68
CA LYS A 26 -4.21 -11.55 -12.39
C LYS A 26 -4.64 -10.36 -11.52
N GLY A 27 -3.81 -9.32 -11.44
CA GLY A 27 -4.12 -8.08 -10.75
C GLY A 27 -5.31 -7.33 -11.35
N GLY A 28 -5.40 -7.27 -12.67
CA GLY A 28 -6.55 -6.68 -13.37
C GLY A 28 -7.88 -7.37 -13.03
N TYR A 29 -7.91 -8.70 -12.97
CA TYR A 29 -9.09 -9.45 -12.52
C TYR A 29 -9.38 -9.23 -11.04
N ALA A 30 -8.37 -9.27 -10.17
CA ALA A 30 -8.55 -9.02 -8.73
C ALA A 30 -9.16 -7.64 -8.46
N LEU A 31 -8.65 -6.59 -9.12
CA LEU A 31 -9.18 -5.23 -9.05
C LEU A 31 -10.62 -5.15 -9.57
N THR A 32 -10.92 -5.81 -10.69
CA THR A 32 -12.26 -5.81 -11.28
C THR A 32 -13.28 -6.49 -10.35
N ILE A 33 -12.92 -7.64 -9.79
CA ILE A 33 -13.77 -8.37 -8.84
C ILE A 33 -13.94 -7.55 -7.56
N PHE A 34 -12.87 -6.96 -7.02
CA PHE A 34 -12.93 -6.10 -5.85
C PHE A 34 -13.88 -4.91 -6.07
N GLY A 35 -13.73 -4.18 -7.18
CA GLY A 35 -14.61 -3.06 -7.53
C GLY A 35 -16.07 -3.48 -7.74
N GLY A 36 -16.29 -4.65 -8.35
CA GLY A 36 -17.63 -5.24 -8.51
C GLY A 36 -18.28 -5.59 -7.16
N LEU A 37 -17.52 -6.21 -6.25
CA LEU A 37 -18.00 -6.54 -4.90
C LEU A 37 -18.26 -5.30 -4.05
N LEU A 38 -17.42 -4.27 -4.17
CA LEU A 38 -17.63 -2.99 -3.48
C LEU A 38 -18.89 -2.28 -3.99
N THR A 39 -19.13 -2.32 -5.30
CA THR A 39 -20.37 -1.80 -5.90
C THR A 39 -21.59 -2.59 -5.44
N LEU A 40 -21.49 -3.93 -5.44
CA LEU A 40 -22.55 -4.82 -4.97
C LEU A 40 -22.87 -4.57 -3.49
N TRP A 41 -21.84 -4.39 -2.66
CA TRP A 41 -22.00 -4.06 -1.24
C TRP A 41 -22.75 -2.73 -1.07
N ALA A 42 -22.33 -1.67 -1.78
CA ALA A 42 -22.97 -0.36 -1.71
C ALA A 42 -24.44 -0.40 -2.15
N VAL A 43 -24.74 -1.05 -3.27
CA VAL A 43 -26.12 -1.22 -3.77
C VAL A 43 -26.96 -2.05 -2.81
N SER A 44 -26.41 -3.16 -2.29
CA SER A 44 -27.12 -4.01 -1.33
C SER A 44 -27.42 -3.27 -0.04
N LYS A 45 -26.53 -2.37 0.40
CA LYS A 45 -26.76 -1.53 1.58
C LYS A 45 -27.91 -0.55 1.36
N ILE A 46 -27.96 0.11 0.20
CA ILE A 46 -29.00 1.10 -0.15
C ILE A 46 -30.36 0.42 -0.31
N LEU A 47 -30.40 -0.77 -0.93
CA LEU A 47 -31.64 -1.53 -1.17
C LEU A 47 -32.03 -2.43 0.00
N ALA A 48 -31.28 -2.41 1.10
CA ALA A 48 -31.48 -3.23 2.29
C ALA A 48 -31.57 -4.74 1.99
N TRP A 49 -30.60 -5.26 1.22
CA TRP A 49 -30.46 -6.68 0.90
C TRP A 49 -29.40 -7.35 1.79
N PRO A 50 -29.74 -7.81 3.01
CA PRO A 50 -28.75 -8.18 4.03
C PRO A 50 -27.85 -9.36 3.62
N ASN A 51 -28.41 -10.36 2.93
CA ASN A 51 -27.63 -11.52 2.49
C ASN A 51 -26.57 -11.16 1.45
N LEU A 52 -26.93 -10.28 0.50
CA LEU A 52 -26.00 -9.81 -0.53
C LEU A 52 -25.00 -8.82 0.04
N GLU A 53 -25.40 -7.97 0.98
CA GLU A 53 -24.50 -7.09 1.72
C GLU A 53 -23.40 -7.92 2.42
N LEU A 54 -23.78 -8.95 3.16
CA LEU A 54 -22.83 -9.79 3.90
C LEU A 54 -21.88 -10.55 2.96
N LEU A 55 -22.42 -11.13 1.89
CA LEU A 55 -21.62 -11.83 0.87
C LEU A 55 -20.61 -10.88 0.22
N ALA A 56 -21.06 -9.69 -0.18
CA ALA A 56 -20.24 -8.69 -0.83
C ALA A 56 -19.18 -8.10 0.12
N LEU A 57 -19.50 -7.92 1.40
CA LEU A 57 -18.57 -7.46 2.43
C LEU A 57 -17.39 -8.44 2.58
N TRP A 58 -17.67 -9.72 2.84
CA TRP A 58 -16.62 -10.71 3.07
C TRP A 58 -15.84 -11.04 1.80
N GLY A 59 -16.54 -11.17 0.66
CA GLY A 59 -15.87 -11.30 -0.63
C GLY A 59 -14.98 -10.11 -0.92
N GLY A 60 -15.49 -8.89 -0.69
CA GLY A 60 -14.77 -7.64 -0.87
C GLY A 60 -13.52 -7.57 0.01
N ALA A 61 -13.61 -7.97 1.28
CA ALA A 61 -12.47 -8.01 2.20
C ALA A 61 -11.35 -8.95 1.71
N ILE A 62 -11.70 -10.15 1.23
CA ILE A 62 -10.73 -11.10 0.67
C ILE A 62 -10.04 -10.48 -0.55
N PHE A 63 -10.83 -9.94 -1.48
CA PHE A 63 -10.27 -9.32 -2.69
C PHE A 63 -9.54 -8.01 -2.43
N ALA A 64 -9.82 -7.30 -1.35
CA ALA A 64 -9.05 -6.15 -0.89
C ALA A 64 -7.63 -6.57 -0.50
N ILE A 65 -7.49 -7.67 0.26
CA ILE A 65 -6.18 -8.22 0.63
C ILE A 65 -5.41 -8.67 -0.62
N ILE A 66 -6.06 -9.41 -1.52
CA ILE A 66 -5.44 -9.83 -2.79
C ILE A 66 -4.98 -8.60 -3.59
N THR A 67 -5.83 -7.57 -3.64
CA THR A 67 -5.53 -6.31 -4.36
C THR A 67 -4.40 -5.53 -3.70
N ALA A 68 -4.28 -5.53 -2.37
CA ALA A 68 -3.17 -4.88 -1.69
C ALA A 68 -1.85 -5.60 -2.02
N VAL A 69 -1.85 -6.94 -2.01
CA VAL A 69 -0.62 -7.72 -2.08
C VAL A 69 -0.16 -7.99 -3.52
N TYR A 70 -1.06 -8.02 -4.52
CA TYR A 70 -0.68 -8.44 -5.89
C TYR A 70 0.43 -7.58 -6.52
N THR A 71 0.53 -6.30 -6.15
CA THR A 71 1.55 -5.38 -6.65
C THR A 71 2.97 -5.88 -6.35
N ALA A 72 3.19 -6.50 -5.19
CA ALA A 72 4.48 -7.11 -4.86
C ALA A 72 4.86 -8.23 -5.82
N PHE A 73 3.89 -9.04 -6.27
CA PHE A 73 4.15 -10.09 -7.25
C PHE A 73 4.38 -9.55 -8.66
N LEU A 74 3.76 -8.41 -9.00
CA LEU A 74 4.06 -7.69 -10.24
C LEU A 74 5.53 -7.21 -10.25
N PHE A 75 5.99 -6.66 -9.13
CA PHE A 75 7.39 -6.28 -8.94
C PHE A 75 8.34 -7.50 -9.04
N ALA A 76 8.03 -8.60 -8.37
CA ALA A 76 8.82 -9.83 -8.44
C ALA A 76 8.89 -10.44 -9.85
N GLN A 77 7.90 -10.18 -10.72
CA GLN A 77 7.92 -10.63 -12.11
C GLN A 77 8.97 -9.90 -12.97
N ALA A 78 9.39 -8.70 -12.56
CA ALA A 78 10.42 -7.91 -13.24
C ALA A 78 11.83 -8.35 -12.79
N LYS A 79 12.25 -9.53 -13.26
CA LYS A 79 13.51 -10.21 -12.87
C LYS A 79 14.79 -9.39 -13.02
N GLY A 80 14.80 -8.36 -13.87
CA GLY A 80 15.98 -7.47 -14.02
C GLY A 80 16.19 -6.50 -12.86
N ARG A 81 15.33 -6.52 -11.83
CA ARG A 81 15.38 -5.61 -10.68
C ARG A 81 15.37 -6.44 -9.40
N ASP A 82 16.54 -6.94 -9.00
CA ASP A 82 16.65 -7.91 -7.89
C ASP A 82 16.03 -7.44 -6.58
N PHE A 83 16.14 -6.14 -6.26
CA PHE A 83 15.55 -5.58 -5.04
C PHE A 83 14.02 -5.76 -4.97
N TRP A 84 13.33 -5.76 -6.11
CA TRP A 84 11.88 -5.98 -6.18
C TRP A 84 11.44 -7.42 -5.92
N GLN A 85 12.37 -8.37 -5.90
CA GLN A 85 12.09 -9.78 -5.66
C GLN A 85 12.06 -10.12 -4.16
N SER A 86 12.17 -9.12 -3.27
CA SER A 86 12.18 -9.36 -1.84
C SER A 86 10.89 -10.06 -1.36
N PRO A 87 11.01 -11.12 -0.53
CA PRO A 87 9.86 -11.84 0.03
C PRO A 87 9.07 -11.01 1.06
N THR A 88 9.60 -9.89 1.55
CA THR A 88 8.90 -9.01 2.51
C THR A 88 7.91 -8.05 1.82
N LEU A 89 8.08 -7.81 0.51
CA LEU A 89 7.31 -6.84 -0.25
C LEU A 89 5.79 -7.08 -0.22
N PRO A 90 5.28 -8.33 -0.29
CA PRO A 90 3.87 -8.63 -0.08
C PRO A 90 3.33 -8.10 1.26
N LEU A 91 4.09 -8.27 2.34
CA LEU A 91 3.71 -7.83 3.68
C LEU A 91 3.79 -6.31 3.79
N HIS A 92 4.82 -5.68 3.22
CA HIS A 92 4.95 -4.23 3.13
C HIS A 92 3.71 -3.60 2.46
N MET A 93 3.28 -4.12 1.31
CA MET A 93 2.10 -3.61 0.59
C MET A 93 0.81 -3.79 1.40
N LEU A 94 0.66 -4.91 2.09
CA LEU A 94 -0.50 -5.15 2.95
C LEU A 94 -0.56 -4.16 4.12
N VAL A 95 0.57 -3.94 4.80
CA VAL A 95 0.65 -3.00 5.93
C VAL A 95 0.38 -1.57 5.46
N HIS A 96 0.94 -1.15 4.32
CA HIS A 96 0.65 0.15 3.71
C HIS A 96 -0.84 0.32 3.38
N ALA A 97 -1.56 -0.73 2.96
CA ALA A 97 -3.00 -0.65 2.73
C ALA A 97 -3.78 -0.35 4.03
N PHE A 98 -3.42 -0.98 5.15
CA PHE A 98 -4.01 -0.68 6.46
C PHE A 98 -3.66 0.74 6.95
N MET A 99 -2.40 1.14 6.82
CA MET A 99 -1.94 2.48 7.18
C MET A 99 -2.68 3.56 6.38
N ALA A 100 -2.73 3.41 5.05
CA ALA A 100 -3.40 4.36 4.17
C ALA A 100 -4.91 4.41 4.43
N GLY A 101 -5.55 3.26 4.69
CA GLY A 101 -6.97 3.20 5.03
C GLY A 101 -7.28 3.94 6.33
N ALA A 102 -6.56 3.63 7.41
CA ALA A 102 -6.76 4.28 8.71
C ALA A 102 -6.42 5.78 8.66
N ALA A 103 -5.33 6.16 7.98
CA ALA A 103 -4.94 7.55 7.79
C ALA A 103 -5.98 8.35 7.00
N SER A 104 -6.49 7.80 5.89
CA SER A 104 -7.49 8.46 5.05
C SER A 104 -8.81 8.64 5.80
N LEU A 105 -9.28 7.60 6.51
CA LEU A 105 -10.48 7.71 7.33
C LEU A 105 -10.28 8.64 8.53
N GLY A 106 -9.08 8.70 9.10
CA GLY A 106 -8.73 9.67 10.15
C GLY A 106 -8.78 11.12 9.69
N LEU A 107 -8.41 11.40 8.45
CA LEU A 107 -8.61 12.73 7.84
C LEU A 107 -10.10 13.04 7.65
N CYS A 108 -10.88 12.07 7.15
CA CYS A 108 -12.33 12.22 7.00
C CYS A 108 -13.05 12.42 8.35
N ALA A 109 -12.54 11.82 9.43
CA ALA A 109 -13.08 11.94 10.78
C ALA A 109 -13.07 13.37 11.34
N LEU A 110 -12.34 14.31 10.73
CA LEU A 110 -12.45 15.74 11.07
C LEU A 110 -13.78 16.36 10.65
N PHE A 111 -14.41 15.78 9.63
CA PHE A 111 -15.61 16.31 8.99
C PHE A 111 -16.84 15.44 9.24
N LEU A 112 -16.65 14.27 9.87
CA LEU A 112 -17.69 13.28 10.14
C LEU A 112 -17.80 13.06 11.64
N GLU A 113 -19.02 13.09 12.16
CA GLU A 113 -19.29 12.68 13.54
C GLU A 113 -19.22 11.16 13.61
N LEU A 114 -18.14 10.65 14.20
CA LEU A 114 -17.94 9.22 14.41
C LEU A 114 -18.16 8.88 15.89
N PRO A 115 -18.79 7.73 16.19
CA PRO A 115 -18.80 7.19 17.54
C PRO A 115 -17.37 7.00 18.07
N GLU A 116 -17.17 7.20 19.37
CA GLU A 116 -15.85 7.10 20.03
C GLU A 116 -15.14 5.76 19.76
N GLN A 117 -15.92 4.67 19.66
CA GLN A 117 -15.41 3.33 19.32
C GLN A 117 -14.67 3.30 17.97
N TRP A 118 -15.16 4.04 16.97
CA TRP A 118 -14.52 4.13 15.66
C TRP A 118 -13.25 4.98 15.70
N HIS A 119 -13.21 6.04 16.51
CA HIS A 119 -11.98 6.81 16.72
C HIS A 119 -10.88 5.94 17.33
N SER A 120 -11.19 5.20 18.40
CA SER A 120 -10.25 4.29 19.05
C SER A 120 -9.78 3.17 18.11
N TYR A 121 -10.69 2.61 17.31
CA TYR A 121 -10.37 1.58 16.32
C TYR A 121 -9.40 2.09 15.25
N LEU A 122 -9.66 3.26 14.67
CA LEU A 122 -8.80 3.88 13.66
C LEU A 122 -7.43 4.24 14.24
N GLN A 123 -7.40 4.81 15.45
CA GLN A 123 -6.16 5.15 16.13
C GLN A 123 -5.29 3.92 16.41
N THR A 124 -5.91 2.85 16.92
CA THR A 124 -5.21 1.58 17.19
C THR A 124 -4.71 0.94 15.91
N THR A 125 -5.53 0.94 14.86
CA THR A 125 -5.15 0.36 13.55
C THR A 125 -3.98 1.14 12.94
N LEU A 126 -4.03 2.47 12.96
CA LEU A 126 -2.93 3.31 12.46
C LEU A 126 -1.65 3.09 13.27
N TYR A 127 -1.74 3.08 14.61
CA TYR A 127 -0.59 2.85 15.49
C TYR A 127 0.05 1.48 15.23
N VAL A 128 -0.73 0.40 15.27
CA VAL A 128 -0.23 -0.97 15.07
C VAL A 128 0.36 -1.13 13.67
N SER A 129 -0.29 -0.58 12.64
CA SER A 129 0.20 -0.70 11.27
C SER A 129 1.49 0.10 11.04
N ILE A 130 1.67 1.28 11.63
CA ILE A 130 2.97 1.99 11.59
C ILE A 130 4.07 1.16 12.27
N VAL A 131 3.80 0.58 13.45
CA VAL A 131 4.79 -0.26 14.14
C VAL A 131 5.16 -1.47 13.29
N LEU A 132 4.17 -2.16 12.71
CA LEU A 132 4.42 -3.27 11.79
C LEU A 132 5.21 -2.82 10.56
N ASN A 133 4.94 -1.64 10.01
CA ASN A 133 5.68 -1.10 8.88
C ASN A 133 7.15 -0.89 9.21
N LEU A 134 7.44 -0.30 10.38
CA LEU A 134 8.81 -0.12 10.85
C LEU A 134 9.52 -1.48 11.03
N LEU A 135 8.83 -2.48 11.57
CA LEU A 135 9.38 -3.84 11.69
C LEU A 135 9.66 -4.47 10.32
N VAL A 136 8.75 -4.36 9.36
CA VAL A 136 8.94 -4.87 8.00
C VAL A 136 10.10 -4.15 7.29
N LEU A 137 10.17 -2.83 7.39
CA LEU A 137 11.26 -2.04 6.81
C LEU A 137 12.61 -2.40 7.44
N THR A 138 12.68 -2.51 8.77
CA THR A 138 13.93 -2.91 9.44
C THR A 138 14.35 -4.33 9.04
N ALA A 139 13.41 -5.28 8.94
CA ALA A 139 13.69 -6.63 8.46
C ALA A 139 14.23 -6.61 7.01
N GLU A 140 13.66 -5.78 6.14
CA GLU A 140 14.13 -5.63 4.76
C GLU A 140 15.55 -5.07 4.71
N LEU A 141 15.85 -4.01 5.46
CA LEU A 141 17.17 -3.39 5.46
C LEU A 141 18.26 -4.26 6.12
N MET A 142 17.88 -5.16 7.03
CA MET A 142 18.79 -6.08 7.71
C MET A 142 19.00 -7.39 6.94
N THR A 143 18.09 -7.73 6.02
CA THR A 143 18.20 -8.97 5.24
C THR A 143 19.37 -8.87 4.26
N PRO A 144 20.34 -9.80 4.30
CA PRO A 144 21.46 -9.76 3.36
C PRO A 144 20.98 -9.95 1.91
N HIS A 145 21.17 -8.92 1.07
CA HIS A 145 20.91 -9.06 -0.36
C HIS A 145 22.09 -9.74 -1.06
N PRO A 146 21.87 -10.85 -1.79
CA PRO A 146 22.97 -11.63 -2.37
C PRO A 146 23.62 -10.95 -3.59
N THR A 147 22.87 -10.14 -4.35
CA THR A 147 23.34 -9.58 -5.63
C THR A 147 23.94 -8.18 -5.46
N ALA A 148 24.88 -7.83 -6.34
CA ALA A 148 25.53 -6.52 -6.34
C ALA A 148 24.51 -5.39 -6.58
N ASP A 149 23.55 -5.61 -7.49
CA ASP A 149 22.51 -4.64 -7.85
C ASP A 149 21.57 -4.33 -6.69
N ALA A 150 21.18 -5.35 -5.93
CA ALA A 150 20.36 -5.16 -4.73
C ALA A 150 21.13 -4.43 -3.63
N LYS A 151 22.43 -4.71 -3.43
CA LYS A 151 23.28 -3.96 -2.50
C LYS A 151 23.48 -2.50 -2.93
N ALA A 152 23.67 -2.24 -4.22
CA ALA A 152 23.79 -0.90 -4.76
C ALA A 152 22.48 -0.11 -4.59
N THR A 153 21.34 -0.77 -4.79
CA THR A 153 20.02 -0.19 -4.51
C THR A 153 19.89 0.19 -3.04
N LEU A 154 20.20 -0.72 -2.11
CA LEU A 154 20.15 -0.46 -0.68
C LEU A 154 21.06 0.73 -0.29
N HIS A 155 22.28 0.78 -0.85
CA HIS A 155 23.19 1.90 -0.64
C HIS A 155 22.59 3.24 -1.10
N MET A 156 21.95 3.27 -2.28
CA MET A 156 21.26 4.48 -2.76
C MET A 156 20.14 4.94 -1.83
N ILE A 157 19.45 4.01 -1.16
CA ILE A 157 18.37 4.30 -0.22
C ILE A 157 18.91 4.81 1.12
N ILE A 158 19.89 4.12 1.71
CA ILE A 158 20.36 4.42 3.07
C ILE A 158 21.31 5.61 3.13
N SER A 159 22.30 5.66 2.22
CA SER A 159 23.42 6.62 2.29
C SER A 159 23.67 7.40 0.99
N GLY A 160 23.03 6.99 -0.10
CA GLY A 160 23.20 7.61 -1.41
C GLY A 160 22.10 8.61 -1.75
N ARG A 161 21.68 8.60 -3.02
CA ARG A 161 20.80 9.60 -3.64
C ARG A 161 19.50 9.85 -2.88
N PHE A 162 18.91 8.81 -2.29
CA PHE A 162 17.59 8.88 -1.63
C PHE A 162 17.69 9.00 -0.10
N ALA A 163 18.89 9.05 0.49
CA ALA A 163 19.08 9.01 1.94
C ALA A 163 18.27 10.07 2.70
N LYS A 164 18.27 11.32 2.25
CA LYS A 164 17.50 12.39 2.91
C LYS A 164 15.99 12.14 2.82
N THR A 165 15.52 11.76 1.64
CA THR A 165 14.10 11.46 1.40
C THR A 165 13.64 10.25 2.22
N PHE A 166 14.52 9.24 2.36
CA PHE A 166 14.26 8.06 3.16
C PHE A 166 14.23 8.40 4.66
N TRP A 167 15.31 8.95 5.22
CA TRP A 167 15.43 9.15 6.66
C TRP A 167 14.55 10.28 7.18
N LEU A 168 14.59 11.47 6.58
CA LEU A 168 13.78 12.61 7.05
C LEU A 168 12.33 12.49 6.58
N GLY A 169 12.13 12.12 5.32
CA GLY A 169 10.79 12.05 4.72
C GLY A 169 10.01 10.82 5.15
N ALA A 170 10.43 9.64 4.71
CA ALA A 170 9.69 8.41 4.96
C ALA A 170 9.76 7.96 6.43
N MET A 171 10.97 7.88 7.01
CA MET A 171 11.15 7.32 8.36
C MET A 171 10.71 8.29 9.46
N PHE A 172 11.21 9.53 9.46
CA PHE A 172 10.88 10.49 10.49
C PHE A 172 9.48 11.09 10.29
N CYS A 173 9.26 11.84 9.21
CA CYS A 173 7.98 12.51 8.98
C CYS A 173 6.84 11.52 8.73
N GLY A 174 7.09 10.41 8.04
CA GLY A 174 6.06 9.43 7.66
C GLY A 174 5.71 8.39 8.70
N ASN A 175 6.56 8.15 9.71
CA ASN A 175 6.33 7.11 10.72
C ASN A 175 6.59 7.59 12.16
N ALA A 176 7.81 8.04 12.47
CA ALA A 176 8.18 8.39 13.85
C ALA A 176 7.36 9.57 14.41
N LEU A 177 7.22 10.65 13.63
CA LEU A 177 6.44 11.82 14.03
C LEU A 177 4.93 11.49 14.17
N PRO A 178 4.28 10.78 13.23
CA PRO A 178 2.91 10.30 13.41
C PRO A 178 2.68 9.48 14.69
N LEU A 179 3.60 8.59 15.07
CA LEU A 179 3.47 7.84 16.34
C LEU A 179 3.45 8.78 17.55
N ILE A 180 4.31 9.79 17.56
CA ILE A 180 4.35 10.80 18.61
C ILE A 180 3.02 11.59 18.65
N LEU A 181 2.52 12.03 17.51
CA LEU A 181 1.25 12.77 17.41
C LEU A 181 0.05 11.95 17.87
N ILE A 182 0.00 10.67 17.51
CA ILE A 182 -1.02 9.73 17.97
C ILE A 182 -0.99 9.58 19.50
N GLY A 183 0.21 9.59 20.10
CA GLY A 183 0.39 9.47 21.56
C GLY A 183 -0.12 10.69 22.35
N PHE A 184 -0.05 11.90 21.80
CA PHE A 184 -0.61 13.10 22.43
C PHE A 184 -2.14 13.16 22.37
N GLY A 185 -2.74 12.46 21.42
CA GLY A 185 -4.19 12.33 21.29
C GLY A 185 -4.89 13.59 20.72
N GLY A 186 -6.19 13.44 20.45
CA GLY A 186 -7.03 14.50 19.90
C GLY A 186 -7.24 14.40 18.38
N PRO A 187 -8.42 14.82 17.89
CA PRO A 187 -8.83 14.58 16.51
C PRO A 187 -7.95 15.30 15.48
N VAL A 188 -7.52 16.53 15.78
CA VAL A 188 -6.65 17.32 14.88
C VAL A 188 -5.27 16.70 14.76
N LEU A 189 -4.67 16.26 15.87
CA LEU A 189 -3.35 15.61 15.84
C LEU A 189 -3.41 14.26 15.13
N PHE A 190 -4.48 13.49 15.34
CA PHE A 190 -4.70 12.23 14.63
C PHE A 190 -4.82 12.43 13.12
N ALA A 191 -5.57 13.44 12.68
CA ALA A 191 -5.70 13.77 11.26
C ALA A 191 -4.37 14.25 10.65
N LEU A 192 -3.62 15.10 11.35
CA LEU A 192 -2.27 15.51 10.94
C LEU A 192 -1.33 14.30 10.82
N ALA A 193 -1.38 13.36 11.76
CA ALA A 193 -0.65 12.11 11.69
C ALA A 193 -1.05 11.30 10.44
N GLY A 194 -2.35 11.23 10.12
CA GLY A 194 -2.84 10.60 8.89
C GLY A 194 -2.27 11.23 7.62
N GLY A 195 -2.28 12.57 7.51
CA GLY A 195 -1.69 13.27 6.36
C GLY A 195 -0.19 13.00 6.20
N LEU A 196 0.55 13.00 7.31
CA LEU A 196 1.98 12.69 7.34
C LEU A 196 2.27 11.23 6.96
N VAL A 197 1.46 10.28 7.43
CA VAL A 197 1.58 8.85 7.05
C VAL A 197 1.37 8.67 5.56
N LEU A 198 0.36 9.32 4.96
CA LEU A 198 0.13 9.24 3.52
C LEU A 198 1.29 9.83 2.71
N LEU A 199 1.86 10.94 3.17
CA LEU A 199 3.10 11.50 2.58
C LEU A 199 4.26 10.52 2.72
N GLY A 200 4.42 9.91 3.89
CA GLY A 200 5.43 8.87 4.16
C GLY A 200 5.34 7.70 3.20
N ILE A 201 4.14 7.12 3.05
CA ILE A 201 3.87 6.02 2.10
C ILE A 201 4.23 6.44 0.68
N TYR A 202 3.81 7.64 0.24
CA TYR A 202 4.16 8.15 -1.09
C TYR A 202 5.69 8.21 -1.30
N LEU A 203 6.44 8.72 -0.33
CA LEU A 203 7.89 8.80 -0.41
C LEU A 203 8.54 7.42 -0.41
N THR A 204 8.08 6.49 0.44
CA THR A 204 8.55 5.10 0.47
C THR A 204 8.32 4.43 -0.88
N GLU A 205 7.10 4.43 -1.40
CA GLU A 205 6.79 3.80 -2.70
C GLU A 205 7.57 4.45 -3.86
N HIS A 206 7.74 5.77 -3.83
CA HIS A 206 8.56 6.46 -4.83
C HIS A 206 10.01 5.96 -4.82
N ILE A 207 10.61 5.81 -3.64
CA ILE A 207 11.98 5.31 -3.49
C ILE A 207 12.06 3.84 -3.92
N TRP A 208 11.14 2.99 -3.46
CA TRP A 208 11.11 1.56 -3.75
C TRP A 208 10.95 1.26 -5.24
N VAL A 209 10.21 2.10 -5.97
CA VAL A 209 10.09 1.98 -7.42
C VAL A 209 11.30 2.58 -8.14
N ARG A 210 11.77 3.77 -7.75
CA ARG A 210 12.83 4.48 -8.51
C ARG A 210 14.22 3.94 -8.27
N ALA A 211 14.59 3.57 -7.04
CA ALA A 211 15.95 3.17 -6.72
C ALA A 211 16.43 1.96 -7.55
N PRO A 212 15.66 0.86 -7.66
CA PRO A 212 16.07 -0.28 -8.48
C PRO A 212 16.17 0.05 -9.97
N GLN A 213 15.34 0.98 -10.47
CA GLN A 213 15.33 1.39 -11.88
C GLN A 213 16.60 2.14 -12.31
N LEU A 214 17.28 2.79 -11.37
CA LEU A 214 18.51 3.54 -11.64
C LEU A 214 19.75 2.66 -11.78
N ILE A 215 19.65 1.38 -11.40
CA ILE A 215 20.74 0.42 -11.61
C ILE A 215 20.83 0.10 -13.13
N PRO A 216 22.01 0.21 -13.76
CA PRO A 216 22.17 -0.21 -15.16
C PRO A 216 21.87 -1.71 -15.31
N LEU A 217 21.09 -2.08 -16.32
CA LEU A 217 20.92 -3.48 -16.69
C LEU A 217 22.17 -3.90 -17.47
N SER A 218 22.91 -4.89 -16.95
CA SER A 218 24.07 -5.49 -17.62
C SER A 218 23.68 -6.69 -18.48
#